data_AF-A0A8T0J0S7-F1
#
_entry.id   AF-A0A8T0J0S7-F1
#
_cell.length_a   1.000
_cell.length_b   1.000
_cell.length_c   1.000
_cell.angle_alpha   90.00
_cell.angle_beta   90.00
_cell.angle_gamma   90.00
#
_symmetry.space_group_name_H-M   'P 1'
#
loop_
_entity.id
_entity.type
_entity.pdbx_description
1 polymer ?
#
loop_
_entity_poly.entity_id
_entity_poly.type
_entity_poly.pdbx_seq_one_letter_code
_entity_poly.pdbx_strand_id
1 'polypeptide(L)'
;MAAIIFTPLASLGCRQPHLVALPHGRRARPSPRPVSMRWRSPTAMASVTPPPGSNSPPQLYPGVYGPWSVDSADVREVVLYRAGLVTAATTFIAGASTALLPEDNAVKGLIQGLYDPLYVVGAGGLGASLFLIHIYVTPIKRTLQLLWAVGVLGSLGIAVNFAAPVNQGLVEFVLNNRAGIWAVGPLFASLTGLVFKEGLCYGKLEAAALFFVIPSLLLGRLSGVMDEKVQLGLLAAWMALFALFASRKFTQPIKDDIGDKSVFMFNALSEDEQQALLSRLQSQQALQKTEVAD
;
A
#
# COMPACT_ATOMS: atom_id res chain seq x y z
N MET A 1 -42.26 6.00 -13.12
CA MET A 1 -41.18 5.25 -13.81
C MET A 1 -39.94 5.34 -12.93
N ALA A 2 -39.85 4.74 -11.73
CA ALA A 2 -40.04 3.35 -11.32
C ALA A 2 -39.08 2.38 -12.03
N ALA A 3 -38.00 2.05 -11.30
CA ALA A 3 -37.20 0.83 -11.32
C ALA A 3 -36.43 0.46 -12.61
N ILE A 4 -35.14 0.77 -12.64
CA ILE A 4 -34.11 -0.13 -13.22
C ILE A 4 -32.91 -0.22 -12.25
N ILE A 5 -32.99 -1.26 -11.42
CA ILE A 5 -31.92 -2.21 -11.07
C ILE A 5 -30.69 -1.66 -10.32
N PHE A 6 -30.81 -1.73 -9.00
CA PHE A 6 -29.74 -2.17 -8.11
C PHE A 6 -29.18 -3.52 -8.60
N THR A 7 -27.93 -3.53 -9.08
CA THR A 7 -27.09 -4.72 -9.09
C THR A 7 -25.91 -4.48 -8.14
N PRO A 8 -25.66 -5.37 -7.17
CA PRO A 8 -24.51 -5.23 -6.29
C PRO A 8 -23.24 -5.50 -7.10
N LEU A 9 -22.32 -4.53 -7.13
CA LEU A 9 -20.97 -4.69 -7.65
C LEU A 9 -20.12 -5.53 -6.66
N ALA A 10 -20.60 -6.73 -6.35
CA ALA A 10 -19.94 -7.72 -5.50
C ALA A 10 -19.72 -9.01 -6.32
N SER A 11 -18.96 -8.91 -7.42
CA SER A 11 -18.56 -10.09 -8.20
C SER A 11 -17.28 -9.92 -9.04
N LEU A 12 -16.53 -8.82 -8.90
CA LEU A 12 -15.14 -8.81 -9.36
C LEU A 12 -14.29 -9.50 -8.30
N GLY A 13 -14.52 -10.81 -8.16
CA GLY A 13 -13.65 -11.68 -7.41
C GLY A 13 -12.28 -11.65 -8.06
N CYS A 14 -11.27 -11.22 -7.31
CA CYS A 14 -9.93 -11.70 -7.49
C CYS A 14 -9.99 -13.22 -7.25
N ARG A 15 -10.37 -13.98 -8.28
CA ARG A 15 -10.21 -15.43 -8.29
C ARG A 15 -8.73 -15.70 -8.06
N GLN A 16 -8.44 -16.61 -7.14
CA GLN A 16 -7.17 -17.31 -7.08
C GLN A 16 -6.78 -17.74 -8.52
N PRO A 17 -5.52 -17.59 -8.93
CA PRO A 17 -5.10 -18.12 -10.21
C PRO A 17 -5.29 -19.64 -10.20
N HIS A 18 -6.28 -20.11 -10.95
CA HIS A 18 -6.35 -21.50 -11.35
C HIS A 18 -5.05 -21.83 -12.11
N LEU A 19 -4.48 -23.00 -11.79
CA LEU A 19 -3.37 -23.58 -12.55
C LEU A 19 -3.71 -23.58 -14.04
N VAL A 20 -3.07 -22.68 -14.78
CA VAL A 20 -3.01 -22.73 -16.25
C VAL A 20 -1.82 -23.62 -16.59
N ALA A 21 -2.09 -24.79 -17.15
CA ALA A 21 -1.07 -25.63 -17.76
C ALA A 21 -0.46 -24.90 -18.96
N LEU A 22 0.85 -24.65 -18.93
CA LEU A 22 1.59 -24.12 -20.07
C LEU A 22 2.21 -25.25 -20.89
N PRO A 23 2.16 -25.19 -22.23
CA PRO A 23 2.74 -26.20 -23.10
C PRO A 23 4.26 -26.06 -23.19
N HIS A 24 4.91 -27.21 -23.38
CA HIS A 24 6.35 -27.37 -23.55
C HIS A 24 6.95 -26.52 -24.69
N GLY A 25 8.08 -25.87 -24.37
CA GLY A 25 9.21 -25.74 -25.29
C GLY A 25 9.63 -24.32 -25.64
N ARG A 26 10.82 -23.89 -25.16
CA ARG A 26 12.00 -23.60 -26.00
C ARG A 26 13.21 -23.13 -25.17
N ARG A 27 14.37 -23.41 -25.76
CA ARG A 27 15.77 -23.36 -25.29
C ARG A 27 16.21 -22.12 -24.49
N ALA A 28 17.09 -22.41 -23.53
CA ALA A 28 17.80 -21.48 -22.65
C ALA A 28 18.74 -20.50 -23.39
N ARG A 29 18.84 -19.27 -22.86
CA ARG A 29 19.99 -18.38 -22.99
C ARG A 29 20.60 -18.15 -21.59
N PRO A 30 21.92 -18.05 -21.45
CA PRO A 30 22.55 -17.86 -20.15
C PRO A 30 22.42 -16.39 -19.70
N SER A 31 22.04 -16.16 -18.44
CA SER A 31 22.06 -14.85 -17.80
C SER A 31 23.24 -14.71 -16.82
N PRO A 32 23.69 -13.49 -16.50
CA PRO A 32 24.89 -13.24 -15.72
C PRO A 32 24.65 -13.49 -14.22
N ARG A 33 25.71 -13.94 -13.53
CA ARG A 33 25.73 -14.30 -12.10
C ARG A 33 25.24 -13.14 -11.21
N PRO A 34 24.30 -13.36 -10.28
CA PRO A 34 24.04 -12.43 -9.21
C PRO A 34 25.02 -12.64 -8.05
N VAL A 35 25.41 -11.52 -7.43
CA VAL A 35 26.20 -11.41 -6.21
C VAL A 35 25.49 -12.19 -5.09
N SER A 36 26.22 -13.13 -4.47
CA SER A 36 25.68 -14.03 -3.46
C SER A 36 25.34 -13.29 -2.16
N MET A 37 24.06 -12.93 -1.99
CA MET A 37 23.50 -12.71 -0.66
C MET A 37 23.17 -14.09 -0.09
N ARG A 38 23.93 -14.50 0.92
CA ARG A 38 23.92 -15.85 1.50
C ARG A 38 22.63 -16.08 2.28
N TRP A 39 21.56 -16.47 1.59
CA TRP A 39 20.34 -16.98 2.19
C TRP A 39 20.53 -18.47 2.52
N ARG A 40 20.25 -18.84 3.78
CA ARG A 40 20.38 -20.21 4.26
C ARG A 40 19.39 -21.11 3.53
N SER A 41 19.89 -22.24 3.04
CA SER A 41 19.16 -23.28 2.32
C SER A 41 18.02 -23.92 3.13
N PRO A 42 17.01 -24.55 2.50
CA PRO A 42 15.77 -24.99 3.15
C PRO A 42 15.86 -26.30 3.95
N THR A 43 17.04 -26.89 4.14
CA THR A 43 17.17 -28.26 4.68
C THR A 43 17.21 -28.37 6.21
N ALA A 44 16.67 -27.39 6.93
CA ALA A 44 16.55 -27.45 8.39
C ALA A 44 15.10 -27.22 8.82
N MET A 45 14.29 -28.29 8.72
CA MET A 45 13.30 -28.53 9.78
C MET A 45 14.08 -28.84 11.07
N ALA A 46 14.58 -27.81 11.73
CA ALA A 46 15.17 -27.90 13.05
C ALA A 46 14.92 -26.59 13.77
N SER A 47 14.00 -26.65 14.75
CA SER A 47 13.82 -25.70 15.85
C SER A 47 13.96 -24.22 15.48
N VAL A 48 12.82 -23.58 15.22
CA VAL A 48 12.69 -22.13 15.43
C VAL A 48 13.04 -21.87 16.89
N THR A 49 14.24 -21.37 17.16
CA THR A 49 14.62 -20.94 18.50
C THR A 49 13.77 -19.73 18.87
N PRO A 50 12.98 -19.78 19.95
CA PRO A 50 12.19 -18.63 20.37
C PRO A 50 13.14 -17.47 20.72
N PRO A 51 12.73 -16.22 20.48
CA PRO A 51 13.48 -15.06 20.97
C PRO A 51 13.67 -15.17 22.49
N PRO A 52 14.81 -14.69 23.04
CA PRO A 52 15.06 -14.78 24.47
C PRO A 52 13.98 -13.98 25.21
N GLY A 53 13.04 -14.67 25.86
CA GLY A 53 11.95 -14.08 26.63
C GLY A 53 10.53 -14.61 26.36
N SER A 54 10.28 -15.42 25.32
CA SER A 54 8.94 -15.98 25.06
C SER A 54 8.87 -17.49 25.35
N ASN A 55 8.20 -17.88 26.43
CA ASN A 55 7.97 -19.27 26.83
C ASN A 55 6.82 -19.96 26.07
N SER A 56 6.43 -19.46 24.89
CA SER A 56 5.34 -20.02 24.09
C SER A 56 5.84 -20.34 22.68
N PRO A 57 5.49 -21.52 22.12
CA PRO A 57 5.84 -21.85 20.74
C PRO A 57 5.24 -20.80 19.78
N PRO A 58 5.94 -20.46 18.69
CA PRO A 58 5.47 -19.47 17.74
C PRO A 58 4.09 -19.85 17.19
N GLN A 59 3.17 -18.90 17.18
CA GLN A 59 1.83 -19.11 16.63
C GLN A 59 1.95 -19.41 15.14
N LEU A 60 1.46 -20.59 14.74
CA LEU A 60 1.45 -21.04 13.34
C LEU A 60 0.12 -20.68 12.69
N TYR A 61 0.21 -20.04 11.53
CA TYR A 61 -0.89 -19.71 10.66
C TYR A 61 -0.91 -20.66 9.47
N PRO A 62 -2.08 -21.14 9.02
CA PRO A 62 -2.18 -21.88 7.78
C PRO A 62 -1.88 -20.96 6.60
N GLY A 63 -1.10 -21.45 5.64
CA GLY A 63 -0.80 -20.76 4.38
C GLY A 63 -1.04 -21.69 3.19
N VAL A 64 -1.13 -21.10 2.00
CA VAL A 64 -1.38 -21.81 0.73
C VAL A 64 -0.30 -22.86 0.44
N TYR A 65 0.97 -22.54 0.75
CA TYR A 65 2.11 -23.43 0.48
C TYR A 65 2.70 -24.07 1.76
N GLY A 66 2.00 -23.95 2.90
CA GLY A 66 2.43 -24.49 4.18
C GLY A 66 2.21 -23.53 5.35
N PRO A 67 2.37 -24.02 6.60
CA PRO A 67 2.23 -23.18 7.78
C PRO A 67 3.36 -22.16 7.87
N TRP A 68 3.04 -20.98 8.37
CA TRP A 68 3.98 -19.88 8.56
C TRP A 68 3.78 -19.22 9.92
N SER A 69 4.75 -18.46 10.40
CA SER A 69 4.66 -17.72 11.67
C SER A 69 5.08 -16.27 11.48
N VAL A 70 4.67 -15.43 12.43
CA VAL A 70 5.05 -14.02 12.51
C VAL A 70 6.23 -13.93 13.48
N ASP A 71 7.32 -13.31 13.03
CA ASP A 71 8.51 -13.06 13.83
C ASP A 71 8.57 -11.59 14.30
N SER A 72 9.55 -11.27 15.15
CA SER A 72 9.71 -9.91 15.69
C SER A 72 10.09 -8.86 14.65
N ALA A 73 10.76 -9.27 13.55
CA ALA A 73 11.12 -8.33 12.49
C ALA A 73 9.86 -7.91 11.73
N ASP A 74 8.95 -8.84 11.45
CA ASP A 74 7.66 -8.53 10.83
C ASP A 74 6.85 -7.55 11.67
N VAL A 75 6.79 -7.78 12.99
CA VAL A 75 6.08 -6.92 13.92
C VAL A 75 6.62 -5.49 13.81
N ARG A 76 7.95 -5.34 13.82
CA ARG A 76 8.59 -4.04 13.69
C ARG A 76 8.29 -3.38 12.34
N GLU A 77 8.35 -4.14 11.25
CA GLU A 77 8.05 -3.63 9.91
C GLU A 77 6.60 -3.16 9.80
N VAL A 78 5.65 -3.94 10.31
CA VAL A 78 4.22 -3.57 10.32
C VAL A 78 3.97 -2.35 11.20
N VAL A 79 4.57 -2.28 12.39
CA VAL A 79 4.42 -1.11 13.28
C VAL A 79 4.96 0.15 12.61
N LEU A 80 6.14 0.10 12.00
CA LEU A 80 6.72 1.23 11.29
C LEU A 80 5.91 1.62 10.03
N TYR A 81 5.38 0.63 9.30
CA TYR A 81 4.44 0.85 8.20
C TYR A 81 3.18 1.61 8.67
N ARG A 82 2.54 1.14 9.76
CA ARG A 82 1.35 1.79 10.34
C ARG A 82 1.67 3.20 10.83
N ALA A 83 2.81 3.39 11.51
CA ALA A 83 3.25 4.69 11.99
C ALA A 83 3.47 5.69 10.84
N GLY A 84 4.11 5.26 9.75
CA GLY A 84 4.28 6.08 8.55
C GLY A 84 2.93 6.48 7.94
N LEU A 85 1.97 5.56 7.89
CA LEU A 85 0.66 5.82 7.31
C LEU A 85 -0.17 6.79 8.17
N VAL A 86 -0.14 6.61 9.49
CA VAL A 86 -0.77 7.54 10.45
C VAL A 86 -0.13 8.92 10.36
N THR A 87 1.19 8.99 10.21
CA THR A 87 1.91 10.26 10.03
C THR A 87 1.44 10.97 8.77
N ALA A 88 1.37 10.26 7.63
CA ALA A 88 0.88 10.82 6.37
C ALA A 88 -0.57 11.31 6.47
N ALA A 89 -1.44 10.55 7.13
CA ALA A 89 -2.83 10.95 7.35
C ALA A 89 -2.93 12.20 8.23
N THR A 90 -2.20 12.23 9.33
CA THR A 90 -2.28 13.31 10.33
C THR A 90 -1.78 14.62 9.75
N THR A 91 -0.64 14.63 9.05
CA THR A 91 -0.12 15.87 8.46
C THR A 91 -0.98 16.36 7.30
N PHE A 92 -1.53 15.45 6.50
CA PHE A 92 -2.50 15.81 5.45
C PHE A 92 -3.75 16.44 6.04
N ILE A 93 -4.36 15.82 7.05
CA ILE A 93 -5.57 16.34 7.72
C ILE A 93 -5.30 17.69 8.36
N ALA A 94 -4.16 17.85 9.05
CA ALA A 94 -3.76 19.12 9.63
C ALA A 94 -3.69 20.21 8.55
N GLY A 95 -2.95 19.98 7.46
CA GLY A 95 -2.83 20.94 6.36
C GLY A 95 -4.16 21.22 5.65
N ALA A 96 -4.96 20.19 5.36
CA ALA A 96 -6.23 20.33 4.66
C ALA A 96 -7.34 20.99 5.51
N SER A 97 -7.23 20.91 6.84
CA SER A 97 -8.22 21.51 7.76
C SER A 97 -8.36 23.02 7.59
N THR A 98 -7.32 23.71 7.11
CA THR A 98 -7.34 25.16 6.85
C THR A 98 -8.38 25.57 5.82
N ALA A 99 -8.76 24.66 4.91
CA ALA A 99 -9.81 24.89 3.92
C ALA A 99 -11.21 24.96 4.56
N LEU A 100 -11.37 24.45 5.79
CA LEU A 100 -12.62 24.48 6.56
C LEU A 100 -12.62 25.59 7.62
N LEU A 101 -11.49 26.28 7.83
CA LEU A 101 -11.37 27.32 8.83
C LEU A 101 -11.67 28.71 8.24
N PRO A 102 -12.37 29.60 9.00
CA PRO A 102 -12.55 31.00 8.62
C PRO A 102 -11.22 31.74 8.39
N GLU A 103 -11.24 32.78 7.55
CA GLU A 103 -10.05 33.56 7.19
C GLU A 103 -9.42 34.33 8.37
N ASP A 104 -10.22 34.74 9.34
CA ASP A 104 -9.79 35.48 10.54
C ASP A 104 -9.25 34.57 11.65
N ASN A 105 -9.14 33.26 11.41
CA ASN A 105 -8.75 32.29 12.42
C ASN A 105 -7.21 32.24 12.62
N ALA A 106 -6.74 32.54 13.84
CA ALA A 106 -5.32 32.50 14.17
C ALA A 106 -4.66 31.10 13.99
N VAL A 107 -5.43 30.02 14.20
CA VAL A 107 -4.95 28.64 14.00
C VAL A 107 -4.68 28.37 12.51
N LYS A 108 -5.49 28.94 11.61
CA LYS A 108 -5.30 28.82 10.17
C LYS A 108 -3.94 29.40 9.74
N GLY A 109 -3.60 30.59 10.22
CA GLY A 109 -2.30 31.22 9.97
C GLY A 109 -1.12 30.40 10.49
N LEU A 110 -1.26 29.81 11.68
CA LEU A 110 -0.23 28.91 12.23
C LEU A 110 -0.01 27.67 11.35
N ILE A 111 -1.09 27.00 10.92
CA ILE A 111 -1.00 25.80 10.08
C ILE A 111 -0.45 26.15 8.69
N GLN A 112 -0.86 27.29 8.11
CA GLN A 112 -0.33 27.78 6.83
C GLN A 112 1.19 27.96 6.88
N GLY A 113 1.72 28.50 7.98
CA GLY A 113 3.17 28.60 8.20
C GLY A 113 3.89 27.25 8.32
N LEU A 114 3.15 26.15 8.52
CA LEU A 114 3.68 24.79 8.64
C LEU A 114 3.38 23.90 7.42
N TYR A 115 2.79 24.42 6.35
CA TYR A 115 2.40 23.62 5.20
C TYR A 115 3.54 22.78 4.61
N ASP A 116 4.69 23.40 4.31
CA ASP A 116 5.82 22.69 3.70
C ASP A 116 6.43 21.63 4.65
N PRO A 117 6.66 21.92 5.95
CA PRO A 117 7.02 20.89 6.93
C PRO A 117 6.02 19.74 7.01
N LEU A 118 4.71 20.04 7.07
CA LEU A 118 3.65 19.02 7.11
C LEU A 118 3.66 18.16 5.85
N TYR A 119 3.87 18.77 4.69
CA TYR A 119 3.99 18.09 3.40
C TYR A 119 5.20 17.16 3.38
N VAL A 120 6.38 17.64 3.80
CA VAL A 120 7.61 16.84 3.84
C VAL A 120 7.48 15.66 4.80
N VAL A 121 6.97 15.88 6.01
CA VAL A 121 6.75 14.82 7.00
C VAL A 121 5.71 13.82 6.50
N GLY A 122 4.64 14.29 5.86
CA GLY A 122 3.61 13.43 5.27
C GLY A 122 4.13 12.58 4.11
N ALA A 123 4.88 13.20 3.19
CA ALA A 123 5.54 12.53 2.08
C ALA A 123 6.55 11.49 2.58
N GLY A 124 7.31 11.81 3.63
CA GLY A 124 8.24 10.90 4.30
C GLY A 124 7.53 9.71 4.96
N GLY A 125 6.43 9.95 5.69
CA GLY A 125 5.61 8.91 6.31
C GLY A 125 4.98 7.96 5.28
N LEU A 126 4.48 8.51 4.16
CA LEU A 126 3.99 7.72 3.04
C LEU A 126 5.11 6.88 2.42
N GLY A 127 6.29 7.48 2.19
CA GLY A 127 7.46 6.78 1.69
C GLY A 127 7.86 5.60 2.58
N ALA A 128 8.04 5.85 3.89
CA ALA A 128 8.33 4.81 4.87
C ALA A 128 7.33 3.64 4.79
N SER A 129 6.03 3.97 4.69
CA SER A 129 4.97 2.99 4.52
C SER A 129 5.14 2.15 3.25
N LEU A 130 5.45 2.78 2.11
CA LEU A 130 5.64 2.10 0.82
C LEU A 130 6.89 1.20 0.77
N PHE A 131 7.92 1.49 1.55
CA PHE A 131 9.09 0.61 1.66
C PHE A 131 8.80 -0.62 2.52
N LEU A 132 8.05 -0.43 3.62
CA LEU A 132 7.77 -1.47 4.63
C LEU A 132 6.51 -2.29 4.35
N ILE A 133 5.66 -1.86 3.41
CA ILE A 133 4.44 -2.59 3.08
C ILE A 133 4.75 -3.95 2.46
N HIS A 134 4.05 -4.98 2.94
CA HIS A 134 4.07 -6.32 2.38
C HIS A 134 3.07 -6.40 1.23
N ILE A 135 3.55 -6.48 -0.02
CA ILE A 135 2.72 -6.63 -1.22
C ILE A 135 3.25 -7.83 -1.99
N TYR A 136 2.38 -8.80 -2.29
CA TYR A 136 2.76 -10.02 -3.04
C TYR A 136 3.33 -9.74 -4.43
N VAL A 137 2.79 -8.73 -5.09
CA VAL A 137 3.14 -8.39 -6.47
C VAL A 137 4.24 -7.32 -6.48
N THR A 138 5.49 -7.77 -6.55
CA THR A 138 6.68 -6.89 -6.57
C THR A 138 6.62 -5.78 -7.63
N PRO A 139 6.15 -6.01 -8.87
CA PRO A 139 6.00 -4.93 -9.86
C PRO A 139 5.11 -3.79 -9.36
N ILE A 140 3.97 -4.11 -8.73
CA ILE A 140 3.04 -3.11 -8.19
C ILE A 140 3.74 -2.30 -7.09
N LYS A 141 4.40 -2.98 -6.13
CA LYS A 141 5.15 -2.30 -5.06
C LYS A 141 6.18 -1.31 -5.62
N ARG A 142 6.96 -1.72 -6.62
CA ARG A 142 7.97 -0.87 -7.26
C ARG A 142 7.35 0.31 -8.01
N THR A 143 6.23 0.11 -8.71
CA THR A 143 5.51 1.21 -9.37
C THR A 143 5.04 2.25 -8.36
N LEU A 144 4.52 1.85 -7.19
CA LEU A 144 4.12 2.79 -6.14
C LEU A 144 5.32 3.57 -5.58
N GLN A 145 6.43 2.89 -5.34
CA GLN A 145 7.68 3.53 -4.88
C GLN A 145 8.22 4.51 -5.92
N LEU A 146 8.15 4.16 -7.21
CA LEU A 146 8.55 5.05 -8.30
C LEU A 146 7.64 6.28 -8.38
N LEU A 147 6.32 6.09 -8.30
CA LEU A 147 5.36 7.21 -8.29
C LEU A 147 5.61 8.15 -7.11
N TRP A 148 5.88 7.60 -5.93
CA TRP A 148 6.29 8.37 -4.76
C TRP A 148 7.58 9.16 -5.02
N ALA A 149 8.63 8.50 -5.51
CA ALA A 149 9.92 9.13 -5.78
C ALA A 149 9.80 10.24 -6.83
N VAL A 150 9.09 10.00 -7.93
CA VAL A 150 8.80 10.99 -8.97
C VAL A 150 8.02 12.17 -8.37
N GLY A 151 7.03 11.91 -7.53
CA GLY A 151 6.26 12.96 -6.87
C GLY A 151 7.10 13.80 -5.91
N VAL A 152 7.99 13.19 -5.12
CA VAL A 152 8.93 13.91 -4.24
C VAL A 152 9.92 14.75 -5.04
N LEU A 153 10.51 14.18 -6.10
CA LEU A 153 11.44 14.90 -6.96
C LEU A 153 10.74 16.05 -7.72
N GLY A 154 9.53 15.82 -8.22
CA GLY A 154 8.71 16.85 -8.85
C GLY A 154 8.35 17.97 -7.87
N SER A 155 8.00 17.63 -6.63
CA SER A 155 7.77 18.58 -5.54
C SER A 155 8.99 19.45 -5.28
N LEU A 156 10.17 18.84 -5.16
CA LEU A 156 11.42 19.56 -4.97
C LEU A 156 11.74 20.46 -6.18
N GLY A 157 11.51 19.96 -7.39
CA GLY A 157 11.67 20.74 -8.63
C GLY A 157 10.79 21.99 -8.65
N ILE A 158 9.51 21.87 -8.24
CA ILE A 158 8.61 23.01 -8.11
C ILE A 158 9.07 23.96 -7.01
N ALA A 159 9.41 23.43 -5.83
CA ALA A 159 9.84 24.24 -4.70
C ALA A 159 11.04 25.13 -5.04
N VAL A 160 12.06 24.55 -5.67
CA VAL A 160 13.32 25.26 -5.98
C VAL A 160 13.19 26.18 -7.19
N ASN A 161 12.57 25.71 -8.28
CA ASN A 161 12.61 26.44 -9.55
C ASN A 161 11.44 27.40 -9.76
N PHE A 162 10.34 27.24 -9.01
CA PHE A 162 9.12 28.02 -9.23
C PHE A 162 8.59 28.70 -7.97
N ALA A 163 8.52 27.99 -6.83
CA ALA A 163 7.97 28.56 -5.59
C ALA A 163 8.95 29.52 -4.89
N ALA A 164 10.21 29.12 -4.72
CA ALA A 164 11.23 29.95 -4.06
C ALA A 164 11.49 31.30 -4.79
N PRO A 165 11.58 31.38 -6.13
CA PRO A 165 11.75 32.65 -6.84
C PRO A 165 10.62 33.67 -6.62
N VAL A 166 9.41 33.21 -6.28
CA VAL A 166 8.26 34.08 -5.98
C VAL A 166 7.99 34.22 -4.47
N ASN A 167 8.94 33.78 -3.62
CA ASN A 167 8.84 33.78 -2.15
C ASN A 167 7.59 33.06 -1.61
N GLN A 168 7.17 31.96 -2.25
CA GLN A 168 6.07 31.11 -1.80
C GLN A 168 6.59 29.74 -1.35
N GLY A 169 5.85 29.11 -0.43
CA GLY A 169 6.04 27.69 -0.12
C GLY A 169 5.57 26.79 -1.27
N LEU A 170 6.04 25.55 -1.29
CA LEU A 170 5.64 24.55 -2.29
C LEU A 170 4.11 24.37 -2.32
N VAL A 171 3.52 24.17 -1.14
CA VAL A 171 2.08 23.88 -1.04
C VAL A 171 1.26 25.07 -1.52
N GLU A 172 1.61 26.27 -1.08
CA GLU A 172 0.95 27.51 -1.51
C GLU A 172 1.04 27.71 -3.03
N PHE A 173 2.23 27.51 -3.59
CA PHE A 173 2.45 27.62 -5.03
C PHE A 173 1.57 26.65 -5.82
N VAL A 174 1.48 25.38 -5.40
CA VAL A 174 0.64 24.37 -6.09
C VAL A 174 -0.85 24.67 -5.93
N LEU A 175 -1.28 25.21 -4.78
CA LEU A 175 -2.67 25.62 -4.58
C LEU A 175 -3.06 26.76 -5.53
N ASN A 176 -2.15 27.71 -5.76
CA ASN A 176 -2.34 28.85 -6.65
C ASN A 176 -2.14 28.49 -8.13
N ASN A 177 -1.37 27.44 -8.43
CA ASN A 177 -1.03 27.01 -9.79
C ASN A 177 -1.42 25.56 -10.02
N ARG A 178 -2.63 25.34 -10.58
CA ARG A 178 -3.16 23.99 -10.88
C ARG A 178 -2.22 23.10 -11.69
N ALA A 179 -1.38 23.66 -12.56
CA ALA A 179 -0.39 22.91 -13.33
C ALA A 179 0.67 22.22 -12.45
N GLY A 180 0.93 22.74 -11.25
CA GLY A 180 1.83 22.12 -10.26
C GLY A 180 1.36 20.73 -9.81
N ILE A 181 0.07 20.41 -9.98
CA ILE A 181 -0.48 19.06 -9.72
C ILE A 181 0.20 18.01 -10.60
N TRP A 182 0.69 18.34 -11.80
CA TRP A 182 1.46 17.37 -12.60
C TRP A 182 2.75 16.91 -11.92
N ALA A 183 3.36 17.78 -11.12
CA ALA A 183 4.61 17.49 -10.41
C ALA A 183 4.37 16.74 -9.10
N VAL A 184 3.36 17.15 -8.31
CA VAL A 184 3.06 16.52 -7.01
C VAL A 184 2.09 15.33 -7.11
N GLY A 185 1.29 15.27 -8.16
CA GLY A 185 0.26 14.27 -8.40
C GLY A 185 0.74 12.82 -8.32
N PRO A 186 1.94 12.47 -8.86
CA PRO A 186 2.50 11.12 -8.70
C PRO A 186 2.63 10.67 -7.24
N LEU A 187 2.91 11.58 -6.30
CA LEU A 187 2.95 11.25 -4.87
C LEU A 187 1.57 10.76 -4.39
N PHE A 188 0.50 11.48 -4.74
CA PHE A 188 -0.86 11.09 -4.38
C PHE A 188 -1.38 9.89 -5.18
N ALA A 189 -0.86 9.65 -6.39
CA ALA A 189 -1.09 8.41 -7.12
C ALA A 189 -0.50 7.20 -6.38
N SER A 190 0.68 7.34 -5.76
CA SER A 190 1.25 6.29 -4.91
C SER A 190 0.40 6.00 -3.67
N LEU A 191 -0.15 7.04 -3.02
CA LEU A 191 -1.11 6.90 -1.92
C LEU A 191 -2.39 6.19 -2.40
N THR A 192 -2.91 6.58 -3.56
CA THR A 192 -4.10 5.96 -4.16
C THR A 192 -3.87 4.47 -4.38
N GLY A 193 -2.70 4.06 -4.89
CA GLY A 193 -2.37 2.65 -5.07
C GLY A 193 -2.12 1.88 -3.76
N LEU A 194 -1.62 2.54 -2.71
CA LEU A 194 -1.57 1.94 -1.36
C LEU A 194 -2.99 1.68 -0.84
N VAL A 195 -3.87 2.66 -0.98
CA VAL A 195 -5.28 2.58 -0.56
C VAL A 195 -6.04 1.53 -1.39
N PHE A 196 -5.75 1.40 -2.69
CA PHE A 196 -6.29 0.35 -3.56
C PHE A 196 -6.07 -1.05 -3.00
N LYS A 197 -4.84 -1.35 -2.52
CA LYS A 197 -4.51 -2.64 -1.91
C LYS A 197 -5.50 -2.95 -0.79
N GLU A 198 -5.77 -1.99 0.08
CA GLU A 198 -6.59 -2.18 1.26
C GLU A 198 -8.09 -2.20 0.95
N GLY A 199 -8.53 -1.34 0.04
CA GLY A 199 -9.95 -1.18 -0.30
C GLY A 199 -10.47 -2.30 -1.17
N LEU A 200 -9.83 -2.52 -2.31
CA LEU A 200 -10.32 -3.45 -3.33
C LEU A 200 -9.81 -4.88 -3.13
N CYS A 201 -8.63 -5.08 -2.54
CA CYS A 201 -8.13 -6.44 -2.29
C CYS A 201 -8.59 -7.03 -0.95
N TYR A 202 -8.84 -6.20 0.08
CA TYR A 202 -9.27 -6.67 1.41
C TYR A 202 -10.71 -6.24 1.78
N GLY A 203 -11.44 -5.63 0.86
CA GLY A 203 -12.86 -5.31 1.05
C GLY A 203 -13.17 -4.20 2.05
N LYS A 204 -12.23 -3.25 2.25
CA LYS A 204 -12.44 -2.11 3.13
C LYS A 204 -13.14 -0.97 2.39
N LEU A 205 -14.42 -0.74 2.70
CA LEU A 205 -15.24 0.27 2.01
C LEU A 205 -14.64 1.68 2.08
N GLU A 206 -14.06 2.06 3.22
CA GLU A 206 -13.44 3.37 3.42
C GLU A 206 -12.24 3.59 2.48
N ALA A 207 -11.43 2.56 2.29
CA ALA A 207 -10.30 2.60 1.38
C ALA A 207 -10.76 2.54 -0.08
N ALA A 208 -11.80 1.75 -0.39
CA ALA A 208 -12.40 1.74 -1.72
C ALA A 208 -12.97 3.12 -2.10
N ALA A 209 -13.65 3.80 -1.17
CA ALA A 209 -14.13 5.17 -1.40
C ALA A 209 -12.95 6.15 -1.59
N LEU A 210 -11.93 6.07 -0.74
CA LEU A 210 -10.76 6.94 -0.80
C LEU A 210 -9.98 6.77 -2.12
N PHE A 211 -9.96 5.55 -2.70
CA PHE A 211 -9.39 5.28 -4.02
C PHE A 211 -10.04 6.10 -5.14
N PHE A 212 -11.34 6.40 -5.05
CA PHE A 212 -12.02 7.26 -6.02
C PHE A 212 -11.92 8.74 -5.67
N VAL A 213 -12.00 9.09 -4.39
CA VAL A 213 -11.97 10.49 -3.94
C VAL A 213 -10.66 11.19 -4.30
N ILE A 214 -9.50 10.54 -4.09
CA ILE A 214 -8.19 11.16 -4.33
C ILE A 214 -8.02 11.56 -5.80
N PRO A 215 -8.16 10.65 -6.80
CA PRO A 215 -8.01 11.03 -8.20
C PRO A 215 -9.08 12.00 -8.66
N SER A 216 -10.34 11.84 -8.21
CA SER A 216 -11.43 12.74 -8.61
C SER A 216 -11.16 14.19 -8.18
N LEU A 217 -10.67 14.41 -6.95
CA LEU A 217 -10.33 15.76 -6.49
C LEU A 217 -9.16 16.34 -7.29
N LEU A 218 -8.07 15.59 -7.44
CA LEU A 218 -6.86 16.09 -8.11
C LEU A 218 -7.08 16.36 -9.60
N LEU A 219 -7.75 15.44 -10.31
CA LEU A 219 -8.09 15.63 -11.72
C LEU A 219 -9.16 16.71 -11.91
N GLY A 220 -10.13 16.81 -10.99
CA GLY A 220 -11.13 17.88 -11.00
C GLY A 220 -10.49 19.27 -10.88
N ARG A 221 -9.54 19.43 -9.95
CA ARG A 221 -8.78 20.67 -9.79
C ARG A 221 -7.84 20.95 -10.96
N LEU A 222 -7.18 19.92 -11.49
CA LEU A 222 -6.25 20.06 -12.63
C LEU A 222 -6.99 20.49 -13.91
N SER A 223 -8.12 19.84 -14.21
CA SER A 223 -8.93 20.16 -15.39
C SER A 223 -9.69 21.49 -15.25
N GLY A 224 -9.99 21.91 -14.02
CA GLY A 224 -10.77 23.12 -13.74
C GLY A 224 -12.27 22.97 -14.02
N VAL A 225 -12.75 21.74 -14.22
CA VAL A 225 -14.18 21.45 -14.52
C VAL A 225 -15.05 21.42 -13.26
N MET A 226 -14.45 21.43 -12.08
CA MET A 226 -15.12 21.17 -10.81
C MET A 226 -15.32 22.46 -10.01
N ASP A 227 -16.57 22.72 -9.60
CA ASP A 227 -16.92 23.85 -8.72
C ASP A 227 -16.21 23.77 -7.36
N GLU A 228 -15.96 24.92 -6.75
CA GLU A 228 -15.24 25.05 -5.48
C GLU A 228 -15.92 24.28 -4.34
N LYS A 229 -17.26 24.28 -4.29
CA LYS A 229 -18.01 23.53 -3.27
C LYS A 229 -17.81 22.02 -3.39
N VAL A 230 -17.72 21.51 -4.63
CA VAL A 230 -17.48 20.09 -4.88
C VAL A 230 -16.05 19.72 -4.50
N GLN A 231 -15.07 20.57 -4.81
CA GLN A 231 -13.69 20.38 -4.39
C GLN A 231 -13.57 20.33 -2.86
N LEU A 232 -14.22 21.26 -2.16
CA LEU A 232 -14.23 21.29 -0.69
C LEU A 232 -14.91 20.05 -0.10
N GLY A 233 -16.04 19.62 -0.67
CA GLY A 233 -16.73 18.41 -0.25
C GLY A 233 -15.88 17.14 -0.43
N LEU A 234 -15.18 17.01 -1.56
CA LEU A 234 -14.25 15.90 -1.80
C LEU A 234 -13.02 15.96 -0.89
N LEU A 235 -12.50 17.16 -0.59
CA LEU A 235 -11.40 17.33 0.37
C LEU A 235 -11.82 16.91 1.78
N ALA A 236 -13.01 17.32 2.22
CA ALA A 236 -13.58 16.89 3.49
C ALA A 236 -13.79 15.37 3.54
N ALA A 237 -14.29 14.77 2.46
CA ALA A 237 -14.42 13.32 2.34
C ALA A 237 -13.06 12.63 2.41
N TRP A 238 -12.02 13.14 1.74
CA TRP A 238 -10.67 12.62 1.84
C TRP A 238 -10.19 12.65 3.29
N MET A 239 -10.26 13.79 3.97
CA MET A 239 -9.84 13.90 5.37
C MET A 239 -10.51 12.86 6.27
N ALA A 240 -11.85 12.74 6.19
CA ALA A 240 -12.61 11.80 6.99
C ALA A 240 -12.26 10.33 6.68
N LEU A 241 -12.21 9.97 5.39
CA LEU A 241 -11.88 8.62 4.96
C LEU A 241 -10.45 8.24 5.30
N PHE A 242 -9.50 9.18 5.20
CA PHE A 242 -8.10 8.91 5.51
C PHE A 242 -7.89 8.75 7.03
N ALA A 243 -8.58 9.56 7.85
CA ALA A 243 -8.62 9.38 9.30
C ALA A 243 -9.19 8.01 9.70
N LEU A 244 -10.31 7.62 9.08
CA LEU A 244 -10.94 6.32 9.33
C LEU A 244 -10.02 5.17 8.90
N PHE A 245 -9.42 5.28 7.71
CA PHE A 245 -8.49 4.28 7.19
C PHE A 245 -7.25 4.12 8.09
N ALA A 246 -6.65 5.23 8.53
CA ALA A 246 -5.48 5.21 9.42
C ALA A 246 -5.84 4.68 10.82
N SER A 247 -6.97 5.09 11.40
CA SER A 247 -7.38 4.64 12.74
C SER A 247 -7.68 3.14 12.80
N ARG A 248 -8.26 2.56 11.74
CA ARG A 248 -8.53 1.11 11.67
C ARG A 248 -7.26 0.26 11.67
N LYS A 249 -6.10 0.84 11.35
CA LYS A 249 -4.82 0.15 11.49
C LYS A 249 -4.45 -0.16 12.94
N PHE A 250 -5.00 0.54 13.93
CA PHE A 250 -4.73 0.23 15.34
C PHE A 250 -5.44 -1.04 15.81
N THR A 251 -6.61 -1.35 15.27
CA THR A 251 -7.40 -2.53 15.65
C THR A 251 -7.11 -3.75 14.78
N GLN A 252 -6.43 -3.58 13.63
CA GLN A 252 -6.16 -4.66 12.70
C GLN A 252 -5.08 -5.62 13.25
N PRO A 253 -5.28 -6.96 13.16
CA PRO A 253 -4.23 -7.93 13.48
C PRO A 253 -2.98 -7.75 12.63
N ILE A 254 -1.79 -7.92 13.22
CA ILE A 254 -0.50 -7.73 12.52
C ILE A 254 -0.36 -8.67 11.32
N LYS A 255 -0.79 -9.93 11.47
CA LYS A 255 -0.74 -10.95 10.41
C LYS A 255 -1.46 -10.51 9.12
N ASP A 256 -2.49 -9.67 9.24
CA ASP A 256 -3.31 -9.26 8.10
C ASP A 256 -2.62 -8.18 7.26
N ASP A 257 -1.69 -7.40 7.83
CA ASP A 257 -0.87 -6.45 7.05
C ASP A 257 0.32 -7.12 6.35
N ILE A 258 0.77 -8.28 6.85
CA ILE A 258 1.80 -9.13 6.24
C ILE A 258 1.18 -9.94 5.08
N GLY A 259 0.02 -10.55 5.36
CA GLY A 259 -0.57 -11.58 4.50
C GLY A 259 0.11 -12.94 4.66
N ASP A 260 -0.37 -13.93 3.90
CA ASP A 260 0.22 -15.27 3.79
C ASP A 260 1.70 -15.26 3.36
N LYS A 261 2.60 -15.47 4.32
CA LYS A 261 4.05 -15.57 4.09
C LYS A 261 4.45 -16.74 3.20
N SER A 262 3.68 -17.82 3.18
CA SER A 262 4.02 -19.01 2.38
C SER A 262 4.09 -18.68 0.88
N VAL A 263 3.30 -17.69 0.42
CA VAL A 263 3.34 -17.19 -0.95
C VAL A 263 4.67 -16.49 -1.26
N PHE A 264 5.18 -15.67 -0.34
CA PHE A 264 6.49 -15.02 -0.50
C PHE A 264 7.62 -16.05 -0.49
N MET A 265 7.55 -17.05 0.39
CA MET A 265 8.52 -18.14 0.43
C MET A 265 8.51 -18.94 -0.87
N PHE A 266 7.32 -19.30 -1.38
CA PHE A 266 7.16 -20.02 -2.64
C PHE A 266 7.73 -19.25 -3.83
N ASN A 267 7.40 -17.96 -3.96
CA ASN A 267 7.88 -17.12 -5.05
C ASN A 267 9.41 -16.88 -5.00
N ALA A 268 10.06 -17.14 -3.87
CA ALA A 268 11.51 -17.04 -3.72
C ALA A 268 12.26 -18.34 -4.10
N LEU A 269 11.56 -19.47 -4.22
CA LEU A 269 12.13 -20.75 -4.64
C LEU A 269 12.45 -20.76 -6.14
N SER A 270 13.40 -21.61 -6.55
CA SER A 270 13.64 -21.91 -7.97
C SER A 270 12.44 -22.65 -8.60
N GLU A 271 12.31 -22.58 -9.93
CA GLU A 271 11.18 -23.22 -10.64
C GLU A 271 11.10 -24.74 -10.37
N ASP A 272 12.25 -25.42 -10.28
CA ASP A 272 12.32 -26.85 -9.97
C ASP A 272 11.85 -27.15 -8.53
N GLU A 273 12.24 -26.31 -7.57
CA GLU A 273 11.80 -26.43 -6.17
C GLU A 273 10.32 -26.12 -6.01
N GLN A 274 9.79 -25.16 -6.77
CA GLN A 274 8.36 -24.86 -6.81
C GLN A 274 7.55 -26.07 -7.30
N GLN A 275 7.97 -26.71 -8.39
CA GLN A 275 7.32 -27.92 -8.93
C GLN A 275 7.41 -29.09 -7.94
N ALA A 276 8.57 -29.27 -7.31
CA ALA A 276 8.76 -30.28 -6.27
C ALA A 276 7.85 -30.05 -5.06
N LEU A 277 7.64 -28.80 -4.63
CA LEU A 277 6.72 -28.49 -3.54
C LEU A 277 5.26 -28.72 -3.94
N LEU A 278 4.86 -28.27 -5.13
CA LEU A 278 3.50 -28.46 -5.64
C LEU A 278 3.14 -29.94 -5.76
N SER A 279 4.04 -30.77 -6.29
CA SER A 279 3.83 -32.22 -6.41
C SER A 279 3.69 -32.91 -5.04
N ARG A 280 4.47 -32.49 -4.04
CA ARG A 280 4.33 -32.99 -2.65
C ARG A 280 3.00 -32.59 -2.02
N LEU A 281 2.55 -31.36 -2.22
CA LEU A 281 1.26 -30.90 -1.68
C LEU A 281 0.09 -31.64 -2.35
N GLN A 282 0.19 -31.90 -3.66
CA GLN A 282 -0.81 -32.68 -4.40
C GLN A 282 -0.88 -34.13 -3.92
N SER A 283 0.26 -34.80 -3.70
CA SER A 283 0.27 -36.17 -3.21
C SER A 283 -0.30 -36.29 -1.79
N GLN A 284 0.01 -35.33 -0.90
CA GLN A 284 -0.59 -35.27 0.44
C GLN A 284 -2.11 -35.06 0.39
N GLN A 285 -2.60 -34.16 -0.47
CA GLN A 285 -4.03 -33.96 -0.66
C GLN A 285 -4.73 -35.20 -1.22
N ALA A 286 -4.07 -35.96 -2.10
CA ALA A 286 -4.61 -37.20 -2.63
C ALA A 286 -4.71 -38.28 -1.55
N LEU A 287 -3.65 -38.47 -0.75
CA LEU A 287 -3.64 -39.43 0.37
C LEU A 287 -4.73 -39.11 1.40
N GLN A 288 -4.86 -37.84 1.78
CA GLN A 288 -5.85 -37.39 2.76
C GLN A 288 -7.29 -37.58 2.27
N LYS A 289 -7.54 -37.50 0.95
CA LYS A 289 -8.86 -37.81 0.37
C LYS A 289 -9.19 -39.29 0.42
N THR A 290 -8.20 -40.16 0.24
CA THR A 290 -8.39 -41.62 0.31
C THR A 290 -8.70 -42.05 1.74
N GLU A 291 -8.00 -41.48 2.73
CA GLU A 291 -8.17 -41.84 4.16
C GLU A 291 -9.51 -41.37 4.77
N VAL A 292 -10.17 -40.39 4.16
CA VAL A 292 -11.50 -39.89 4.59
C VAL A 292 -12.65 -40.64 3.88
N ALA A 293 -12.35 -41.42 2.84
CA ALA A 293 -13.33 -42.19 2.08
C ALA A 293 -13.58 -43.61 2.62
N ASP A 294 -12.72 -44.07 3.54
CA ASP A 294 -12.86 -45.32 4.32
C ASP A 294 -13.47 -45.03 5.71
#